data_AF-A0A258JSY1-F1
#
_entry.id   AF-A0A258JSY1-F1
#
_cell.length_a   1.000
_cell.length_b   1.000
_cell.length_c   1.000
_cell.angle_alpha   90.00
_cell.angle_beta   90.00
_cell.angle_gamma   90.00
#
_symmetry.space_group_name_H-M   'P 1'
#
loop_
_entity.id
_entity.type
_entity.pdbx_description
1 polymer ?
#
loop_
_entity_poly.entity_id
_entity_poly.type
_entity_poly.pdbx_seq_one_letter_code
_entity_poly.pdbx_strand_id
1 'polypeptide(L)'
;AQGLAALDAALAVLDGEDREAIQNAVLDVGRGIPRYQDLKKKSPTGGPGVSFAWFSALYELLLGEKEGPRFGSFVAAYGIPETRALIARALAGELAAPAA
;
A
#
# COMPACT_ATOMS: atom_id res chain seq x y z
N ALA A 1 -10.17 -6.51 -0.16
CA ALA A 1 -10.90 -5.60 -1.05
C ALA A 1 -10.82 -4.13 -0.58
N GLN A 2 -11.43 -3.72 0.54
CA GLN A 2 -11.56 -2.30 0.90
C GLN A 2 -10.22 -1.53 1.02
N GLY A 3 -9.19 -2.11 1.63
CA GLY A 3 -7.87 -1.45 1.74
C GLY A 3 -7.15 -1.24 0.40
N LEU A 4 -7.31 -2.17 -0.55
CA LEU A 4 -6.75 -2.03 -1.90
C LEU A 4 -7.51 -0.96 -2.70
N ALA A 5 -8.84 -0.91 -2.60
CA ALA A 5 -9.64 0.13 -3.24
C ALA A 5 -9.31 1.53 -2.69
N ALA A 6 -9.09 1.66 -1.38
CA ALA A 6 -8.65 2.92 -0.77
C ALA A 6 -7.23 3.31 -1.24
N LEU A 7 -6.34 2.34 -1.42
CA LEU A 7 -5.01 2.59 -1.97
C LEU A 7 -5.07 3.07 -3.42
N ASP A 8 -5.88 2.45 -4.27
CA ASP A 8 -6.08 2.92 -5.64
C ASP A 8 -6.56 4.38 -5.68
N ALA A 9 -7.58 4.70 -4.87
CA ALA A 9 -8.12 6.06 -4.79
C ALA A 9 -7.09 7.08 -4.29
N ALA A 10 -6.27 6.70 -3.31
CA ALA A 10 -5.21 7.56 -2.78
C ALA A 10 -4.10 7.82 -3.81
N LEU A 11 -3.75 6.81 -4.62
CA LEU A 11 -2.76 6.96 -5.70
C LEU A 11 -3.32 7.73 -6.89
N ALA A 12 -4.63 7.67 -7.15
CA ALA A 12 -5.29 8.29 -8.30
C ALA A 12 -5.19 9.83 -8.33
N VAL A 13 -4.96 10.46 -7.17
CA VAL A 13 -4.89 11.92 -7.01
C VAL A 13 -3.45 12.43 -6.91
N LEU A 14 -2.46 11.55 -7.01
CA LEU A 14 -1.05 11.92 -6.98
C LEU A 14 -0.52 12.07 -8.40
N ASP A 15 0.30 13.09 -8.59
CA ASP A 15 1.03 13.34 -9.83
C ASP A 15 2.53 13.08 -9.62
N GLY A 16 3.15 12.34 -10.53
CA GLY A 16 4.59 12.14 -10.58
C GLY A 16 5.13 11.02 -9.69
N GLU A 17 6.42 11.13 -9.35
CA GLU A 17 7.24 10.05 -8.78
C GLU A 17 7.78 10.41 -7.38
N ASP A 18 7.10 11.33 -6.68
CA ASP A 18 7.52 11.75 -5.35
C ASP A 18 7.33 10.61 -4.33
N ARG A 19 8.46 9.99 -3.99
CA ARG A 19 8.55 8.87 -3.07
C ARG A 19 7.95 9.17 -1.70
N GLU A 20 8.08 10.39 -1.21
CA GLU A 20 7.58 10.78 0.11
C GLU A 20 6.07 11.02 0.06
N ALA A 21 5.57 11.71 -0.95
CA ALA A 21 4.13 11.91 -1.16
C ALA A 21 3.39 10.55 -1.30
N ILE A 22 3.91 9.66 -2.14
CA ILE A 22 3.35 8.32 -2.34
C ILE A 22 3.40 7.52 -1.04
N GLN A 23 4.54 7.55 -0.34
CA GLN A 23 4.68 6.83 0.91
C GLN A 23 3.70 7.32 1.99
N ASN A 24 3.46 8.64 2.05
CA ASN A 24 2.52 9.23 2.99
C ASN A 24 1.08 8.79 2.68
N ALA A 25 0.67 8.80 1.40
CA ALA A 25 -0.63 8.29 0.97
C ALA A 25 -0.83 6.80 1.34
N VAL A 26 0.18 5.95 1.11
CA VAL A 26 0.16 4.53 1.48
C VAL A 26 0.02 4.35 3.00
N LEU A 27 0.69 5.19 3.79
CA LEU A 27 0.59 5.17 5.25
C LEU A 27 -0.79 5.65 5.72
N ASP A 28 -1.35 6.70 5.13
CA ASP A 28 -2.67 7.22 5.50
C ASP A 28 -3.77 6.19 5.31
N VAL A 29 -3.73 5.45 4.20
CA VAL A 29 -4.63 4.31 3.97
C VAL A 29 -4.44 3.23 5.04
N GLY A 30 -3.19 2.87 5.35
CA GLY A 30 -2.87 1.88 6.38
C GLY A 30 -3.38 2.28 7.78
N ARG A 31 -3.27 3.56 8.14
CA ARG A 31 -3.75 4.08 9.44
C ARG A 31 -5.26 3.95 9.60
N GLY A 32 -6.02 4.05 8.50
CA GLY A 32 -7.47 3.90 8.49
C GLY A 32 -7.96 2.48 8.77
N ILE A 33 -7.07 1.48 8.83
CA ILE A 33 -7.42 0.07 8.98
C ILE A 33 -6.96 -0.44 10.35
N PRO A 34 -7.88 -0.69 11.32
CA PRO A 34 -7.52 -1.01 12.71
C PRO A 34 -6.52 -2.16 12.88
N ARG A 35 -6.61 -3.23 12.07
CA ARG A 35 -5.68 -4.37 12.13
C ARG A 35 -4.23 -4.03 11.76
N TYR A 36 -4.01 -2.89 11.10
CA TYR A 36 -2.69 -2.42 10.67
C TYR A 36 -2.17 -1.24 11.48
N GLN A 37 -2.91 -0.80 12.50
CA GLN A 37 -2.43 0.24 13.40
C GLN A 37 -1.34 -0.32 14.32
N ASP A 38 -0.28 0.44 14.50
CA ASP A 38 0.76 0.19 15.49
C ASP A 38 0.65 1.22 16.61
N LEU A 39 -0.02 0.86 17.70
CA LEU A 39 -0.26 1.75 18.85
C LEU A 39 1.02 2.14 19.60
N LYS A 40 2.13 1.43 19.37
CA LYS A 40 3.43 1.75 19.98
C LYS A 40 4.17 2.84 19.19
N LYS A 41 3.77 3.05 17.93
CA LYS A 41 4.33 4.10 17.06
C LYS A 41 3.36 5.27 16.97
N LYS A 42 3.89 6.48 16.84
CA LYS A 42 3.08 7.68 16.59
C LYS A 42 3.25 8.13 15.15
N SER A 43 2.13 8.46 14.50
CA SER A 43 2.16 9.14 13.21
C SER A 43 2.73 10.57 13.37
N PRO A 44 3.42 11.13 12.37
CA PRO A 44 3.78 12.55 12.34
C PRO A 44 2.57 13.48 12.50
N THR A 45 1.39 13.04 12.08
CA THR A 45 0.11 13.77 12.16
C THR A 45 -0.68 13.49 13.45
N GLY A 46 -0.13 12.72 14.39
CA GLY A 46 -0.85 12.25 15.58
C GLY A 46 -1.64 10.95 15.35
N GLY A 47 -2.01 10.28 16.44
CA GLY A 47 -2.61 8.93 16.38
C GLY A 47 -1.58 7.81 16.13
N PRO A 48 -2.06 6.57 15.90
CA PRO A 48 -1.17 5.40 15.77
C PRO A 48 -0.37 5.42 14.47
N GLY A 49 0.80 4.79 14.50
CA GLY A 49 1.57 4.48 13.31
C GLY A 49 0.95 3.32 12.53
N VAL A 50 1.64 2.91 11.46
CA VAL A 50 1.26 1.75 10.65
C VAL A 50 2.23 0.60 10.92
N SER A 51 1.70 -0.61 11.07
CA SER A 51 2.47 -1.82 11.29
C SER A 51 3.06 -2.36 9.99
N PHE A 52 4.14 -3.14 10.09
CA PHE A 52 4.76 -3.80 8.94
C PHE A 52 3.79 -4.73 8.19
N ALA A 53 2.81 -5.30 8.91
CA ALA A 53 1.81 -6.20 8.34
C ALA A 53 0.97 -5.55 7.22
N TRP A 54 0.83 -4.22 7.20
CA TRP A 54 0.21 -3.53 6.07
C TRP A 54 1.03 -3.72 4.79
N PHE A 55 2.34 -3.45 4.87
CA PHE A 55 3.24 -3.56 3.73
C PHE A 55 3.42 -5.00 3.29
N SER A 56 3.56 -5.95 4.22
CA SER A 56 3.58 -7.38 3.87
C SER A 56 2.32 -7.79 3.11
N ALA A 57 1.14 -7.34 3.54
CA ALA A 57 -0.09 -7.67 2.83
C ALA A 57 -0.15 -7.05 1.42
N LEU A 58 0.39 -5.84 1.22
CA LEU A 58 0.49 -5.24 -0.12
C LEU A 58 1.43 -6.02 -1.02
N TYR A 59 2.61 -6.40 -0.52
CA TYR A 59 3.56 -7.22 -1.29
C TYR A 59 2.98 -8.59 -1.63
N GLU A 60 2.31 -9.23 -0.68
CA GLU A 60 1.75 -10.56 -0.87
C GLU A 60 0.59 -10.52 -1.88
N LEU A 61 -0.31 -9.55 -1.74
CA LEU A 61 -1.48 -9.44 -2.61
C LEU A 61 -1.15 -8.96 -4.03
N LEU A 62 -0.15 -8.09 -4.20
CA LEU A 62 0.16 -7.48 -5.49
C LEU A 62 1.27 -8.19 -6.26
N LEU A 63 2.20 -8.84 -5.55
CA LEU A 63 3.44 -9.34 -6.10
C LEU A 63 3.73 -10.80 -5.71
N GLY A 64 2.97 -11.39 -4.77
CA GLY A 64 3.21 -12.74 -4.28
C GLY A 64 4.43 -12.86 -3.35
N GLU A 65 4.97 -11.74 -2.90
CA GLU A 65 6.18 -11.68 -2.07
C GLU A 65 5.84 -11.33 -0.61
N LYS A 66 6.60 -11.84 0.35
CA LYS A 66 6.35 -11.58 1.79
C LYS A 66 6.76 -10.18 2.23
N GLU A 67 7.76 -9.62 1.54
CA GLU A 67 8.36 -8.33 1.83
C GLU A 67 9.01 -7.74 0.59
N GLY A 68 9.39 -6.48 0.65
CA GLY A 68 10.07 -5.79 -0.43
C GLY A 68 10.66 -4.47 0.05
N PRO A 69 11.12 -3.60 -0.88
CA PRO A 69 11.62 -2.28 -0.53
C PRO A 69 10.54 -1.42 0.16
N ARG A 70 10.88 -0.18 0.51
CA ARG A 70 9.86 0.78 0.95
C ARG A 70 8.81 0.93 -0.17
N PHE A 71 7.54 0.67 0.16
CA PHE A 71 6.47 0.61 -0.85
C PHE A 71 6.34 1.92 -1.67
N GLY A 72 6.47 3.10 -1.05
CA GLY A 72 6.46 4.37 -1.80
C GLY A 72 7.62 4.51 -2.79
N SER A 73 8.81 3.99 -2.45
CA SER A 73 9.94 3.96 -3.39
C SER A 73 9.73 2.97 -4.53
N PHE A 74 9.07 1.84 -4.25
CA PHE A 74 8.68 0.87 -5.28
C PHE A 74 7.70 1.50 -6.27
N VAL A 75 6.61 2.10 -5.79
CA VAL A 75 5.59 2.73 -6.64
C VAL A 75 6.17 3.88 -7.45
N ALA A 76 7.05 4.71 -6.88
CA ALA A 76 7.72 5.76 -7.62
C ALA A 76 8.58 5.24 -8.78
N ALA A 77 9.22 4.07 -8.62
CA ALA A 77 10.06 3.48 -9.66
C ALA A 77 9.28 2.60 -10.65
N TYR A 78 8.21 1.95 -10.19
CA TYR A 78 7.36 1.07 -11.00
C TYR A 78 6.29 1.84 -11.79
N GLY A 79 5.86 2.98 -11.24
CA GLY A 79 4.85 3.86 -11.78
C GLY A 79 3.51 3.74 -11.05
N ILE A 80 2.87 4.90 -10.83
CA ILE A 80 1.52 4.99 -10.27
C ILE A 80 0.51 4.27 -11.18
N PRO A 81 0.45 4.50 -12.50
CA PRO A 81 -0.49 3.82 -13.40
C PRO A 81 -0.37 2.29 -13.33
N GLU A 82 0.86 1.78 -13.33
CA GLU A 82 1.19 0.36 -13.30
C GLU A 82 0.81 -0.26 -11.95
N THR A 83 1.11 0.44 -10.85
CA THR A 83 0.70 0.01 -9.50
C THR A 83 -0.82 -0.06 -9.39
N ARG A 84 -1.54 0.94 -9.90
CA ARG A 84 -3.01 0.96 -9.91
C ARG A 84 -3.58 -0.18 -10.77
N ALA A 85 -2.97 -0.49 -11.90
CA ALA A 85 -3.33 -1.65 -12.71
C ALA A 85 -3.14 -2.98 -11.95
N LEU A 86 -2.04 -3.14 -11.20
CA LEU A 86 -1.87 -4.31 -10.31
C LEU A 86 -2.96 -4.39 -9.24
N ILE A 87 -3.31 -3.26 -8.62
CA ILE A 87 -4.38 -3.19 -7.62
C ILE A 87 -5.73 -3.60 -8.24
N ALA A 88 -6.05 -3.13 -9.45
CA ALA A 88 -7.27 -3.50 -10.16
C ALA A 88 -7.34 -5.01 -10.42
N ARG A 89 -6.24 -5.62 -10.89
CA ARG A 89 -6.14 -7.07 -11.09
C ARG A 89 -6.30 -7.85 -9.79
N ALA A 90 -5.69 -7.38 -8.70
CA ALA A 90 -5.83 -7.98 -7.37
C ALA A 90 -7.29 -7.94 -6.87
N LEU A 91 -7.98 -6.81 -7.10
CA LEU A 91 -9.41 -6.66 -6.75
C LEU A 91 -10.32 -7.55 -7.60
N ALA A 92 -9.94 -7.83 -8.85
CA ALA A 92 -10.63 -8.77 -9.73
C ALA A 92 -10.30 -10.25 -9.43
N GLY A 93 -9.33 -10.54 -8.55
CA GLY A 93 -8.88 -11.90 -8.25
C GLY A 93 -8.03 -12.53 -9.36
N GLU A 94 -7.44 -11.71 -10.24
CA GLU A 94 -6.67 -12.15 -11.41
C GLU A 94 -5.18 -12.36 -11.12
N LEU A 95 -4.72 -12.02 -9.92
CA LEU A 95 -3.38 -12.36 -9.47
C LEU A 95 -3.41 -13.77 -8.89
N ALA A 96 -2.46 -14.61 -9.30
CA ALA A 96 -2.34 -15.95 -8.76
C ALA A 96 -2.23 -15.85 -7.24
N ALA A 97 -3.11 -16.56 -6.52
CA ALA A 97 -3.08 -16.57 -5.07
C ALA A 97 -1.66 -16.96 -4.59
N PRO A 98 -1.13 -16.33 -3.53
CA PRO A 98 0.12 -16.80 -2.94
C PRO A 98 -0.05 -18.28 -2.62
N ALA A 99 0.90 -19.10 -3.07
CA ALA A 99 0.93 -20.52 -2.74
C ALA A 99 0.91 -20.62 -1.20
N ALA A 100 -0.16 -21.22 -0.68
CA ALA A 100 -0.41 -21.38 0.74
C ALA A 100 0.67 -22.24 1.43
#